data_AF-A0A9D9C8Z7-F1
#
_entry.id   AF-A0A9D9C8Z7-F1
#
_cell.length_a   1.000
_cell.length_b   1.000
_cell.length_c   1.000
_cell.angle_alpha   90.00
_cell.angle_beta   90.00
_cell.angle_gamma   90.00
#
_symmetry.space_group_name_H-M   'P 1'
#
loop_
_entity.id
_entity.type
_entity.pdbx_description
1 polymer ?
#
loop_
_entity_poly.entity_id
_entity_poly.type
_entity_poly.pdbx_seq_one_letter_code
_entity_poly.pdbx_strand_id
1 'polypeptide(L)'
;QRCCELCIEVTDMAKHGDMAGLSAMYLIYCTCTSKTKNQTRNIVAVLTDGDVDGLRVGKNAIFYDRNGLDWDAVITKIIDNPISVSQAFWSPYKKLGRWITEKINKAATDKESKITKDLTAGTDKMMANAGKTPAAPAAPAAAQPFDIAKFCGIFAAIGMAIGYIGGFLTQFAQGLLSLGWLMPLGIIAIFLLISGPSMFIAWTKLKKRDLGPVLNANGWAINARILVNMTFGATLTSLAKYPNVIALASKDPYAKQKKKGCGWYWVLAILLILIGVAVALYFTGHLSFLNK
;
A
#
# COMPACT_ATOMS: atom_id res chain seq x y z
N GLN A 1 3.00 2.18 18.91
CA GLN A 1 4.42 2.50 18.65
C GLN A 1 5.15 1.19 18.33
N ARG A 2 6.23 1.26 17.54
CA ARG A 2 7.03 0.10 17.12
C ARG A 2 8.45 0.34 17.60
N CYS A 3 9.10 -0.69 18.12
CA CYS A 3 10.51 -0.65 18.50
C CYS A 3 11.27 -1.58 17.56
N CYS A 4 12.35 -1.08 16.97
CA CYS A 4 13.30 -1.88 16.21
C CYS A 4 14.58 -1.97 17.04
N GLU A 5 14.97 -3.19 17.39
CA GLU A 5 16.15 -3.45 18.22
C GLU A 5 17.43 -3.57 17.37
N LEU A 6 17.29 -3.99 16.11
CA LEU A 6 18.42 -4.07 15.18
C LEU A 6 18.61 -2.74 14.43
N CYS A 7 19.49 -1.92 14.97
CA CYS A 7 19.96 -0.67 14.36
C CYS A 7 21.46 -0.76 14.09
N ILE A 8 21.88 -0.37 12.89
CA ILE A 8 23.28 -0.36 12.47
C ILE A 8 23.62 1.05 12.03
N GLU A 9 24.78 1.56 12.44
CA GLU A 9 25.30 2.85 11.96
C GLU A 9 25.63 2.76 10.47
N VAL A 10 25.32 3.81 9.71
CA VAL A 10 25.54 3.89 8.27
C VAL A 10 26.65 4.89 8.00
N THR A 11 27.77 4.40 7.50
CA THR A 11 28.93 5.23 7.13
C THR A 11 28.75 5.90 5.77
N ASP A 12 28.15 5.20 4.81
CA ASP A 12 27.94 5.67 3.44
C ASP A 12 26.53 5.34 2.91
N MET A 13 25.68 6.36 2.79
CA MET A 13 24.30 6.19 2.31
C MET A 13 24.19 5.74 0.84
N ALA A 14 25.19 6.02 0.00
CA ALA A 14 25.16 5.67 -1.42
C ALA A 14 25.37 4.17 -1.61
N LYS A 15 26.42 3.60 -1.00
CA LYS A 15 26.72 2.16 -1.07
C LYS A 15 25.61 1.30 -0.48
N HIS A 16 25.00 1.77 0.60
CA HIS A 16 23.82 1.15 1.19
C HIS A 16 22.59 1.19 0.27
N GLY A 17 22.49 2.17 -0.62
CA GLY A 17 21.42 2.23 -1.62
C GLY A 17 21.42 1.03 -2.57
N ASP A 18 22.60 0.59 -3.01
CA ASP A 18 22.75 -0.46 -4.01
C ASP A 18 22.82 -1.86 -3.36
N MET A 19 23.63 -2.00 -2.32
CA MET A 19 23.89 -3.30 -1.68
C MET A 19 22.74 -3.77 -0.78
N ALA A 20 22.02 -2.84 -0.14
CA ALA A 20 21.00 -3.22 0.81
C ALA A 20 19.72 -3.77 0.15
N GLY A 21 19.51 -3.53 -1.16
CA GLY A 21 18.46 -4.18 -1.94
C GLY A 21 18.60 -5.70 -2.01
N LEU A 22 19.83 -6.22 -1.89
CA LEU A 22 20.14 -7.66 -1.92
C LEU A 22 19.81 -8.38 -0.60
N SER A 23 19.70 -7.65 0.51
CA SER A 23 19.44 -8.21 1.85
C SER A 23 18.04 -8.82 2.01
N ALA A 24 17.12 -8.52 1.09
CA ALA A 24 15.71 -8.92 1.12
C ALA A 24 14.95 -8.55 2.41
N MET A 25 15.48 -7.63 3.23
CA MET A 25 14.87 -7.13 4.47
C MET A 25 14.23 -5.75 4.28
N TYR A 26 13.26 -5.42 5.12
CA TYR A 26 12.68 -4.08 5.15
C TYR A 26 13.61 -3.16 5.94
N LEU A 27 14.14 -2.13 5.27
CA LEU A 27 15.16 -1.25 5.84
C LEU A 27 14.66 0.19 5.88
N ILE A 28 14.84 0.81 7.03
CA ILE A 28 14.44 2.19 7.30
C ILE A 28 15.73 2.96 7.61
N TYR A 29 16.09 3.89 6.73
CA TYR A 29 17.21 4.79 6.95
C TYR A 29 16.74 6.03 7.68
N CYS A 30 17.45 6.38 8.73
CA CYS A 30 17.15 7.53 9.56
C CYS A 30 18.40 8.41 9.73
N THR A 31 18.22 9.72 9.56
CA THR A 31 19.18 10.73 10.03
C THR A 31 18.85 11.05 11.48
N CYS A 32 19.81 10.81 12.37
CA CYS A 32 19.69 11.05 13.80
C CYS A 32 20.46 12.30 14.17
N THR A 33 19.82 13.22 14.91
CA THR A 33 20.45 14.41 15.47
C THR A 33 20.35 14.38 16.98
N SER A 34 21.48 14.42 17.68
CA SER A 34 21.50 14.51 19.14
C SER A 34 21.46 15.96 19.57
N LYS A 35 20.48 16.33 20.41
CA LYS A 35 20.41 17.65 21.05
C LYS A 35 21.49 17.84 22.12
N THR A 36 21.93 16.75 22.76
CA THR A 36 22.90 16.79 23.86
C THR A 36 24.33 16.88 23.36
N LYS A 37 24.66 16.23 22.24
CA LYS A 37 26.02 16.22 21.66
C LYS A 37 26.18 17.08 20.40
N ASN A 38 25.09 17.65 19.85
CA ASN A 38 25.08 18.36 18.57
C ASN A 38 25.78 17.60 17.44
N GLN A 39 25.66 16.27 17.46
CA GLN A 39 26.21 15.39 16.44
C GLN A 39 25.08 14.85 15.57
N THR A 40 25.41 14.58 14.31
CA THR A 40 24.53 13.91 13.37
C THR A 40 25.10 12.53 13.04
N ARG A 41 24.23 11.53 12.97
CA ARG A 41 24.59 10.16 12.57
C ARG A 41 23.52 9.58 11.68
N ASN A 42 23.92 8.75 10.73
CA ASN A 42 22.99 7.99 9.92
C ASN A 42 22.89 6.58 10.48
N ILE A 43 21.67 6.06 10.60
CA ILE A 43 21.42 4.69 11.02
C ILE A 43 20.48 4.01 10.05
N VAL A 44 20.59 2.70 9.97
CA VAL A 44 19.61 1.83 9.34
C VAL A 44 18.96 0.98 10.42
N ALA A 45 17.64 1.09 10.54
CA ALA A 45 16.82 0.23 11.36
C ALA A 45 16.19 -0.86 10.50
N VAL A 46 16.33 -2.11 10.92
CA VAL A 46 15.73 -3.26 10.23
C VAL A 46 14.36 -3.54 10.81
N LEU A 47 13.35 -3.65 9.96
CA LEU A 47 12.00 -4.04 10.36
C LEU A 47 11.73 -5.48 9.88
N THR A 48 11.64 -6.42 10.82
CA THR A 48 11.57 -7.86 10.53
C THR A 48 10.22 -8.50 10.85
N ASP A 49 9.40 -7.84 11.67
CA ASP A 49 8.04 -8.23 12.01
C ASP A 49 7.15 -7.01 12.31
N GLY A 50 5.84 -7.22 12.28
CA GLY A 50 4.83 -6.21 12.57
C GLY A 50 4.20 -5.60 11.31
N ASP A 51 3.76 -4.35 11.43
CA ASP A 51 3.02 -3.65 10.38
C ASP A 51 3.81 -2.47 9.80
N VAL A 52 3.74 -2.28 8.48
CA VAL A 52 4.38 -1.19 7.74
C VAL A 52 3.46 0.01 7.53
N ASP A 53 2.17 -0.11 7.87
CA ASP A 53 1.23 0.97 7.66
C ASP A 53 1.66 2.24 8.45
N GLY A 54 1.69 3.37 7.74
CA GLY A 54 2.06 4.68 8.28
C GLY A 54 3.56 4.96 8.42
N LEU A 55 4.45 4.11 7.89
CA LEU A 55 5.85 4.46 7.67
C LEU A 55 5.98 5.23 6.35
N ARG A 56 6.54 6.44 6.40
CA ARG A 56 6.77 7.31 5.25
C ARG A 56 8.06 8.08 5.50
N VAL A 57 8.73 8.47 4.40
CA VAL A 57 9.85 9.41 4.44
C VAL A 57 9.38 10.72 5.08
N GLY A 58 10.23 11.33 5.91
CA GLY A 58 9.93 12.55 6.68
C GLY A 58 9.21 12.32 8.00
N LYS A 59 8.94 11.06 8.39
CA LYS A 59 8.35 10.77 9.70
C LYS A 59 9.42 10.80 10.79
N ASN A 60 9.06 11.40 11.92
CA ASN A 60 9.93 11.46 13.10
C ASN A 60 9.89 10.14 13.88
N ALA A 61 11.03 9.78 14.43
CA ALA A 61 11.30 8.63 15.28
C ALA A 61 12.28 9.05 16.38
N ILE A 62 12.46 8.19 17.39
CA ILE A 62 13.43 8.39 18.46
C ILE A 62 14.37 7.19 18.42
N PHE A 63 15.67 7.47 18.46
CA PHE A 63 16.71 6.46 18.55
C PHE A 63 17.41 6.57 19.90
N TYR A 64 17.58 5.42 20.56
CA TYR A 64 18.34 5.33 21.81
C TYR A 64 19.67 4.64 21.51
N ASP A 65 20.76 5.32 21.83
CA ASP A 65 22.10 4.73 21.73
C ASP A 65 22.33 3.72 22.87
N ARG A 66 23.37 2.87 22.75
CA ARG A 66 23.77 1.92 23.81
C ARG A 66 24.10 2.59 25.14
N ASN A 67 24.43 3.87 25.09
CA ASN A 67 24.70 4.72 26.24
C ASN A 67 23.43 5.31 26.87
N GLY A 68 22.23 4.96 26.38
CA GLY A 68 20.95 5.48 26.86
C GLY A 68 20.64 6.92 26.42
N LEU A 69 21.46 7.50 25.55
CA LEU A 69 21.26 8.85 25.02
C LEU A 69 20.19 8.84 23.93
N ASP A 70 19.34 9.86 23.95
CA ASP A 70 18.27 10.08 22.99
C ASP A 70 18.77 10.86 21.76
N TRP A 71 18.30 10.40 20.61
CA TRP A 71 18.55 11.02 19.32
C TRP A 71 17.22 11.21 18.60
N ASP A 72 17.00 12.42 18.08
CA ASP A 72 15.86 12.71 17.23
C ASP A 72 16.16 12.13 15.84
N ALA A 73 15.37 11.15 15.41
CA ALA A 73 15.56 10.45 14.16
C ALA A 73 14.50 10.86 13.13
N VAL A 74 14.90 11.14 11.89
CA VAL A 74 13.98 11.42 10.79
C VAL A 74 14.21 10.41 9.67
N ILE A 75 13.14 9.76 9.21
CA ILE A 75 13.23 8.75 8.14
C ILE A 75 13.56 9.45 6.82
N THR A 76 14.68 9.09 6.19
CA THR A 76 15.14 9.67 4.92
C THR A 76 14.86 8.78 3.72
N LYS A 77 15.02 7.45 3.88
CA LYS A 77 14.81 6.48 2.81
C LYS A 77 14.24 5.19 3.38
N ILE A 78 13.38 4.55 2.60
CA ILE A 78 12.78 3.27 2.93
C ILE A 78 13.03 2.31 1.76
N ILE A 79 13.52 1.12 2.07
CA ILE A 79 13.59 0.01 1.12
C ILE A 79 12.47 -0.97 1.47
N ASP A 80 11.45 -0.99 0.61
CA ASP A 80 10.25 -1.81 0.81
C ASP A 80 10.49 -3.26 0.37
N ASN A 81 10.65 -4.16 1.36
CA ASN A 81 10.65 -5.61 1.16
C ASN A 81 9.55 -6.27 2.00
N PRO A 82 9.01 -7.43 1.58
CA PRO A 82 7.95 -8.11 2.32
C PRO A 82 8.44 -8.58 3.71
N ILE A 83 7.65 -8.29 4.75
CA ILE A 83 7.95 -8.62 6.16
C ILE A 83 7.24 -9.90 6.59
N SER A 84 6.03 -10.13 6.09
CA SER A 84 5.26 -11.35 6.36
C SER A 84 4.53 -11.85 5.11
N VAL A 85 4.31 -13.16 5.07
CA VAL A 85 3.56 -13.84 4.00
C VAL A 85 2.11 -13.36 3.98
N SER A 86 1.51 -13.13 5.15
CA SER A 86 0.14 -12.62 5.28
C SER A 86 0.00 -11.17 4.82
N GLN A 87 1.01 -10.32 5.02
CA GLN A 87 1.01 -8.98 4.41
C GLN A 87 1.17 -9.02 2.90
N ALA A 88 1.97 -9.96 2.39
CA ALA A 88 2.17 -10.11 0.96
C ALA A 88 0.87 -10.46 0.25
N PHE A 89 0.00 -11.28 0.85
CA PHE A 89 -1.33 -11.61 0.33
C PHE A 89 -2.18 -10.36 0.01
N TRP A 90 -2.11 -9.33 0.87
CA TRP A 90 -2.86 -8.08 0.68
C TRP A 90 -2.11 -7.02 -0.14
N SER A 91 -0.83 -7.24 -0.42
CA SER A 91 0.00 -6.29 -1.18
C SER A 91 -0.51 -5.96 -2.59
N PRO A 92 -0.98 -6.91 -3.43
CA PRO A 92 -1.49 -6.57 -4.76
C PRO A 92 -2.74 -5.68 -4.68
N TYR A 93 -3.65 -5.95 -3.75
CA TYR A 93 -4.86 -5.15 -3.54
C TYR A 93 -4.54 -3.75 -3.02
N LYS A 94 -3.61 -3.62 -2.06
CA LYS A 94 -3.15 -2.31 -1.56
C LYS A 94 -2.48 -1.50 -2.67
N LYS A 95 -1.67 -2.12 -3.54
CA LYS A 95 -1.03 -1.46 -4.69
C LYS A 95 -2.05 -1.00 -5.73
N LEU A 96 -3.02 -1.84 -6.06
CA LEU A 96 -4.09 -1.49 -6.98
C LEU A 96 -4.92 -0.31 -6.44
N GLY A 97 -5.28 -0.33 -5.16
CA GLY A 97 -5.98 0.79 -4.52
C GLY A 97 -5.17 2.10 -4.59
N ARG A 98 -3.86 2.05 -4.28
CA ARG A 98 -2.98 3.22 -4.43
C ARG A 98 -2.94 3.74 -5.87
N TRP A 99 -2.83 2.85 -6.84
CA TRP A 99 -2.83 3.22 -8.25
C TRP A 99 -4.15 3.88 -8.67
N ILE A 100 -5.30 3.34 -8.22
CA ILE A 100 -6.61 3.96 -8.47
C ILE A 100 -6.66 5.35 -7.84
N THR A 101 -6.23 5.49 -6.59
CA THR A 101 -6.17 6.80 -5.91
C THR A 101 -5.24 7.77 -6.64
N GLU A 102 -4.07 7.34 -7.08
CA GLU A 102 -3.14 8.17 -7.87
C GLU A 102 -3.76 8.62 -9.20
N LYS A 103 -4.50 7.75 -9.88
CA LYS A 103 -5.20 8.10 -11.12
C LYS A 103 -6.37 9.06 -10.89
N ILE A 104 -7.11 8.90 -9.79
CA ILE A 104 -8.17 9.83 -9.39
C ILE A 104 -7.57 11.18 -9.02
N ASN A 105 -6.52 11.19 -8.20
CA ASN A 105 -5.84 12.43 -7.81
C ASN A 105 -5.25 13.13 -9.04
N LYS A 106 -4.62 12.40 -9.96
CA LYS A 106 -4.10 12.97 -11.20
C LYS A 106 -5.23 13.54 -12.08
N ALA A 107 -6.35 12.84 -12.20
CA ALA A 107 -7.52 13.34 -12.93
C ALA A 107 -8.17 14.56 -12.24
N ALA A 108 -8.12 14.64 -10.91
CA ALA A 108 -8.58 15.79 -10.14
C ALA A 108 -7.66 17.00 -10.38
N THR A 109 -6.33 16.83 -10.31
CA THR A 109 -5.35 17.89 -10.60
C THR A 109 -5.40 18.33 -12.07
N ASP A 110 -5.65 17.42 -13.01
CA ASP A 110 -5.83 17.73 -14.44
C ASP A 110 -7.16 18.47 -14.71
N LYS A 111 -8.20 18.24 -13.89
CA LYS A 111 -9.45 19.01 -13.93
C LYS A 111 -9.31 20.37 -13.26
N GLU A 112 -8.64 20.45 -12.11
CA GLU A 112 -8.35 21.71 -11.42
C GLU A 112 -7.48 22.62 -12.30
N SER A 113 -6.43 22.10 -12.95
CA SER A 113 -5.62 22.90 -13.87
C SER A 113 -6.39 23.39 -15.12
N LYS A 114 -7.44 22.70 -15.55
CA LYS A 114 -8.38 23.18 -16.58
C LYS A 114 -9.33 24.24 -16.05
N ILE A 115 -9.94 24.02 -14.88
CA ILE A 115 -10.83 24.98 -14.22
C ILE A 115 -10.09 26.27 -13.84
N THR A 116 -8.84 26.19 -13.36
CA THR A 116 -8.01 27.37 -13.06
C THR A 116 -7.61 28.13 -14.33
N LYS A 117 -7.40 27.44 -15.46
CA LYS A 117 -7.21 28.07 -16.79
C LYS A 117 -8.48 28.74 -17.31
N ASP A 118 -9.65 28.12 -17.09
CA ASP A 118 -10.94 28.71 -17.46
C ASP A 118 -11.32 29.89 -16.53
N LEU A 119 -10.93 29.84 -15.25
CA LEU A 119 -11.12 30.92 -14.28
C LEU A 119 -10.15 32.09 -14.51
N THR A 120 -8.89 31.85 -14.91
CA THR A 120 -7.99 32.94 -15.31
C THR A 120 -8.47 33.58 -16.62
N ALA A 121 -8.91 32.79 -17.60
CA ALA A 121 -9.56 33.31 -18.82
C ALA A 121 -10.90 34.02 -18.55
N GLY A 122 -11.62 33.66 -17.48
CA GLY A 122 -12.85 34.32 -17.01
C GLY A 122 -12.58 35.58 -16.18
N THR A 123 -11.47 35.64 -15.44
CA THR A 123 -11.07 36.79 -14.62
C THR A 123 -10.47 37.90 -15.49
N ASP A 124 -9.70 37.57 -16.52
CA ASP A 124 -9.26 38.55 -17.54
C ASP A 124 -10.44 39.16 -18.31
N LYS A 125 -11.55 38.40 -18.47
CA LYS A 125 -12.79 38.90 -19.07
C LYS A 125 -13.69 39.68 -18.09
N MET A 126 -13.57 39.47 -16.79
CA MET A 126 -14.33 40.21 -15.76
C MET A 126 -13.64 41.50 -15.31
N MET A 127 -12.31 41.57 -15.30
CA MET A 127 -11.58 42.83 -15.04
C MET A 127 -11.70 43.85 -16.19
N ALA A 128 -12.03 43.40 -17.40
CA ALA A 128 -12.21 44.29 -18.56
C ALA A 128 -13.57 45.04 -18.59
N ASN A 129 -14.52 44.73 -17.69
CA ASN A 129 -15.91 45.23 -17.80
C ASN A 129 -16.47 45.98 -16.57
N ALA A 130 -15.61 46.47 -15.66
CA ALA A 130 -16.03 47.35 -14.55
C ALA A 130 -16.09 48.84 -14.97
N GLY A 131 -16.80 49.16 -16.05
CA GLY A 131 -16.98 50.54 -16.49
C GLY A 131 -17.95 50.71 -17.64
N LYS A 132 -19.18 51.11 -17.30
CA LYS A 132 -20.23 51.75 -18.12
C LYS A 132 -21.38 50.85 -18.63
N THR A 133 -22.58 51.36 -18.40
CA THR A 133 -23.90 51.00 -18.96
C THR A 133 -24.56 52.34 -19.34
N PRO A 134 -25.56 52.48 -20.25
CA PRO A 134 -26.19 51.53 -21.20
C PRO A 134 -26.30 52.04 -22.67
N ALA A 135 -26.43 51.13 -23.64
CA ALA A 135 -27.33 51.27 -24.81
C ALA A 135 -27.51 49.91 -25.53
N ALA A 136 -28.73 49.60 -25.95
CA ALA A 136 -29.13 48.39 -26.70
C ALA A 136 -29.39 48.73 -28.19
N PRO A 137 -29.68 47.79 -29.13
CA PRO A 137 -29.37 46.34 -29.24
C PRO A 137 -28.79 45.95 -30.64
N ALA A 138 -28.01 44.86 -30.75
CA ALA A 138 -27.81 44.13 -32.03
C ALA A 138 -27.39 42.66 -31.81
N ALA A 139 -27.77 41.83 -32.78
CA ALA A 139 -27.89 40.37 -32.81
C ALA A 139 -26.58 39.53 -32.64
N PRO A 140 -26.67 38.21 -32.42
CA PRO A 140 -25.68 37.41 -31.70
C PRO A 140 -24.49 36.99 -32.57
N ALA A 141 -23.26 37.27 -32.12
CA ALA A 141 -22.06 36.76 -32.75
C ALA A 141 -21.63 35.43 -32.10
N ALA A 142 -21.51 34.42 -32.94
CA ALA A 142 -21.19 33.02 -32.70
C ALA A 142 -20.14 32.77 -31.61
N ALA A 143 -20.51 31.89 -30.67
CA ALA A 143 -19.56 31.23 -29.79
C ALA A 143 -18.53 30.46 -30.63
N GLN A 144 -17.25 30.71 -30.33
CA GLN A 144 -16.13 29.94 -30.89
C GLN A 144 -16.38 28.44 -30.65
N PRO A 145 -16.15 27.56 -31.64
CA PRO A 145 -16.44 26.15 -31.47
C PRO A 145 -15.50 25.59 -30.41
N PHE A 146 -16.06 25.19 -29.27
CA PHE A 146 -15.39 24.22 -28.42
C PHE A 146 -15.07 23.02 -29.30
N ASP A 147 -13.81 22.61 -29.33
CA ASP A 147 -13.26 21.57 -30.22
C ASP A 147 -13.81 20.19 -29.80
N ILE A 148 -15.10 19.98 -30.03
CA ILE A 148 -15.90 18.80 -29.67
C ILE A 148 -15.27 17.55 -30.27
N ALA A 149 -14.55 17.63 -31.39
CA ALA A 149 -13.85 16.49 -31.97
C ALA A 149 -12.70 15.99 -31.08
N LYS A 150 -11.87 16.89 -30.52
CA LYS A 150 -10.81 16.51 -29.57
C LYS A 150 -11.36 16.01 -28.25
N PHE A 151 -12.44 16.62 -27.75
CA PHE A 151 -13.11 16.15 -26.53
C PHE A 151 -13.84 14.82 -26.76
N CYS A 152 -14.57 14.64 -27.86
CA CYS A 152 -15.17 13.36 -28.24
C CYS A 152 -14.13 12.27 -28.41
N GLY A 153 -12.94 12.56 -28.95
CA GLY A 153 -11.85 11.57 -29.04
C GLY A 153 -11.38 11.09 -27.66
N ILE A 154 -11.23 12.00 -26.69
CA ILE A 154 -10.82 11.67 -25.32
C ILE A 154 -11.96 11.00 -24.54
N PHE A 155 -13.19 11.48 -24.68
CA PHE A 155 -14.37 10.86 -24.05
C PHE A 155 -14.72 9.51 -24.67
N ALA A 156 -14.50 9.31 -25.97
CA ALA A 156 -14.62 8.02 -26.63
C ALA A 156 -13.50 7.07 -26.17
N ALA A 157 -12.26 7.54 -26.01
CA ALA A 157 -11.17 6.71 -25.48
C ALA A 157 -11.42 6.28 -24.02
N ILE A 158 -11.90 7.20 -23.18
CA ILE A 158 -12.28 6.89 -21.78
C ILE A 158 -13.53 6.00 -21.73
N GLY A 159 -14.53 6.29 -22.58
CA GLY A 159 -15.76 5.51 -22.68
C GLY A 159 -15.53 4.10 -23.20
N MET A 160 -14.62 3.93 -24.17
CA MET A 160 -14.15 2.63 -24.64
C MET A 160 -13.36 1.92 -23.55
N ALA A 161 -12.45 2.59 -22.84
CA ALA A 161 -11.69 1.97 -21.74
C ALA A 161 -12.60 1.49 -20.59
N ILE A 162 -13.61 2.27 -20.21
CA ILE A 162 -14.62 1.87 -19.21
C ILE A 162 -15.52 0.76 -19.78
N GLY A 163 -15.87 0.82 -21.07
CA GLY A 163 -16.63 -0.20 -21.78
C GLY A 163 -15.91 -1.54 -21.86
N TYR A 164 -14.60 -1.55 -22.10
CA TYR A 164 -13.78 -2.76 -22.08
C TYR A 164 -13.65 -3.34 -20.67
N ILE A 165 -13.51 -2.51 -19.64
CA ILE A 165 -13.51 -2.98 -18.24
C ILE A 165 -14.90 -3.53 -17.87
N GLY A 166 -15.98 -2.88 -18.29
CA GLY A 166 -17.35 -3.33 -18.10
C GLY A 166 -17.62 -4.65 -18.82
N GLY A 167 -17.18 -4.80 -20.06
CA GLY A 167 -17.28 -6.02 -20.86
C GLY A 167 -16.45 -7.17 -20.29
N PHE A 168 -15.25 -6.87 -19.78
CA PHE A 168 -14.43 -7.85 -19.07
C PHE A 168 -15.12 -8.31 -17.77
N LEU A 169 -15.68 -7.39 -16.98
CA LEU A 169 -16.39 -7.72 -15.74
C LEU A 169 -17.66 -8.53 -16.00
N THR A 170 -18.41 -8.24 -17.07
CA THR A 170 -19.61 -9.02 -17.42
C THR A 170 -19.27 -10.41 -17.94
N GLN A 171 -18.25 -10.54 -18.80
CA GLN A 171 -17.74 -11.85 -19.24
C GLN A 171 -17.21 -12.68 -18.07
N PHE A 172 -16.52 -12.03 -17.13
CA PHE A 172 -16.02 -12.65 -15.92
C PHE A 172 -17.15 -13.09 -14.98
N ALA A 173 -18.17 -12.24 -14.81
CA ALA A 173 -19.37 -12.59 -14.04
C ALA A 173 -20.14 -13.73 -14.69
N GLN A 174 -20.27 -13.75 -16.01
CA GLN A 174 -20.92 -14.84 -16.76
C GLN A 174 -20.14 -16.15 -16.64
N GLY A 175 -18.81 -16.13 -16.78
CA GLY A 175 -17.95 -17.30 -16.58
C GLY A 175 -17.93 -17.81 -15.14
N LEU A 176 -18.16 -16.92 -14.16
CA LEU A 176 -18.27 -17.30 -12.76
C LEU A 176 -19.65 -17.87 -12.40
N LEU A 177 -20.72 -17.34 -13.02
CA LEU A 177 -22.09 -17.84 -12.88
C LEU A 177 -22.29 -19.17 -13.60
N SER A 178 -21.61 -19.42 -14.72
CA SER A 178 -21.68 -20.70 -15.45
C SER A 178 -21.06 -21.87 -14.69
N LEU A 179 -20.20 -21.60 -13.70
CA LEU A 179 -19.63 -22.60 -12.80
C LEU A 179 -20.65 -23.15 -11.76
N GLY A 180 -21.84 -22.53 -11.64
CA GLY A 180 -22.91 -23.01 -10.75
C GLY A 180 -22.44 -23.21 -9.31
N TRP A 181 -22.55 -24.45 -8.81
CA TRP A 181 -22.10 -24.87 -7.48
C TRP A 181 -20.57 -24.72 -7.24
N LEU A 182 -19.75 -24.73 -8.30
CA LEU A 182 -18.29 -24.54 -8.22
C LEU A 182 -17.88 -23.06 -8.12
N MET A 183 -18.83 -22.13 -8.19
CA MET A 183 -18.61 -20.68 -8.04
C MET A 183 -17.68 -20.29 -6.88
N PRO A 184 -17.85 -20.79 -5.63
CA PRO A 184 -16.92 -20.49 -4.53
C PRO A 184 -15.49 -20.96 -4.81
N LEU A 185 -15.30 -22.10 -5.49
CA LEU A 185 -13.98 -22.62 -5.85
C LEU A 185 -13.32 -21.74 -6.92
N GLY A 186 -14.10 -21.26 -7.90
CA GLY A 186 -13.65 -20.30 -8.90
C GLY A 186 -13.19 -18.98 -8.26
N ILE A 187 -13.95 -18.44 -7.30
CA ILE A 187 -13.57 -17.25 -6.53
C ILE A 187 -12.23 -17.48 -5.81
N ILE A 188 -12.09 -18.60 -5.09
CA ILE A 188 -10.84 -18.96 -4.40
C ILE A 188 -9.67 -19.06 -5.38
N ALA A 189 -9.87 -19.69 -6.54
CA ALA A 189 -8.85 -19.81 -7.58
C ALA A 189 -8.39 -18.44 -8.08
N ILE A 190 -9.30 -17.48 -8.27
CA ILE A 190 -8.97 -16.11 -8.68
C ILE A 190 -8.17 -15.39 -7.58
N PHE A 191 -8.60 -15.50 -6.32
CA PHE A 191 -7.85 -14.94 -5.20
C PHE A 191 -6.44 -15.53 -5.13
N LEU A 192 -6.28 -16.83 -5.32
CA LEU A 192 -5.00 -17.51 -5.29
C LEU A 192 -4.14 -17.21 -6.53
N LEU A 193 -4.74 -16.98 -7.69
CA LEU A 193 -4.05 -16.56 -8.91
C LEU A 193 -3.43 -15.15 -8.74
N ILE A 194 -4.18 -14.22 -8.15
CA ILE A 194 -3.74 -12.84 -7.93
C ILE A 194 -2.73 -12.77 -6.76
N SER A 195 -3.02 -13.46 -5.65
CA SER A 195 -2.20 -13.39 -4.44
C SER A 195 -1.02 -14.36 -4.43
N GLY A 196 -1.13 -15.50 -5.12
CA GLY A 196 -0.14 -16.59 -5.12
C GLY A 196 1.26 -16.15 -5.54
N PRO A 197 1.44 -15.42 -6.65
CA PRO A 197 2.75 -14.92 -7.06
C PRO A 197 3.37 -13.99 -6.00
N SER A 198 2.56 -13.12 -5.40
CA SER A 198 3.03 -12.20 -4.35
C SER A 198 3.46 -12.94 -3.07
N MET A 199 2.72 -13.99 -2.71
CA MET A 199 2.99 -14.83 -1.56
C MET A 199 4.25 -15.67 -1.76
N PHE A 200 4.45 -16.19 -2.97
CA PHE A 200 5.65 -16.95 -3.35
C PHE A 200 6.90 -16.07 -3.35
N ILE A 201 6.83 -14.85 -3.90
CA ILE A 201 7.95 -13.89 -3.85
C ILE A 201 8.27 -13.52 -2.40
N ALA A 202 7.26 -13.28 -1.56
CA ALA A 202 7.48 -13.00 -0.15
C ALA A 202 8.10 -14.18 0.58
N TRP A 203 7.63 -15.40 0.34
CA TRP A 203 8.18 -16.60 0.94
C TRP A 203 9.66 -16.82 0.56
N THR A 204 10.00 -16.65 -0.72
CA THR A 204 11.40 -16.77 -1.18
C THR A 204 12.30 -15.68 -0.60
N LYS A 205 11.82 -14.43 -0.52
CA LYS A 205 12.56 -13.33 0.11
C LYS A 205 12.76 -13.55 1.62
N LEU A 206 11.72 -13.98 2.34
CA LEU A 206 11.78 -14.23 3.78
C LEU A 206 12.76 -15.34 4.16
N LYS A 207 12.88 -16.37 3.31
CA LYS A 207 13.89 -17.44 3.46
C LYS A 207 15.32 -17.00 3.14
N LYS A 208 15.49 -15.93 2.36
CA LYS A 208 16.79 -15.42 1.90
C LYS A 208 17.21 -14.12 2.58
N ARG A 209 16.59 -13.75 3.71
CA ARG A 209 16.96 -12.55 4.46
C ARG A 209 18.38 -12.69 4.99
N ASP A 210 19.27 -11.82 4.53
CA ASP A 210 20.70 -11.85 4.86
C ASP A 210 21.19 -10.45 5.26
N LEU A 211 21.80 -10.35 6.43
CA LEU A 211 22.38 -9.11 6.95
C LEU A 211 23.76 -8.80 6.35
N GLY A 212 24.40 -9.79 5.72
CA GLY A 212 25.73 -9.66 5.11
C GLY A 212 25.86 -8.46 4.16
N PRO A 213 24.96 -8.26 3.17
CA PRO A 213 25.02 -7.10 2.27
C PRO A 213 24.92 -5.74 2.98
N VAL A 214 24.14 -5.65 4.06
CA VAL A 214 23.99 -4.40 4.84
C VAL A 214 25.27 -4.09 5.61
N LEU A 215 25.91 -5.11 6.19
CA LEU A 215 27.16 -4.92 6.92
C LEU A 215 28.35 -4.69 5.98
N ASN A 216 28.38 -5.38 4.84
CA ASN A 216 29.39 -5.15 3.80
C ASN A 216 29.31 -3.73 3.23
N ALA A 217 28.10 -3.15 3.13
CA ALA A 217 27.93 -1.75 2.75
C ALA A 217 28.53 -0.75 3.77
N ASN A 218 28.64 -1.15 5.04
CA ASN A 218 29.36 -0.42 6.08
C ASN A 218 30.88 -0.63 6.08
N GLY A 219 31.41 -1.38 5.11
CA GLY A 219 32.83 -1.68 5.01
C GLY A 219 33.29 -2.86 5.88
N TRP A 220 32.36 -3.64 6.44
CA TRP A 220 32.71 -4.85 7.16
C TRP A 220 33.06 -5.95 6.16
N ALA A 221 34.06 -6.77 6.46
CA ALA A 221 34.46 -7.89 5.62
C ALA A 221 33.73 -9.16 6.06
N ILE A 222 32.45 -9.31 5.69
CA ILE A 222 31.66 -10.50 6.03
C ILE A 222 31.44 -11.35 4.78
N ASN A 223 32.03 -12.55 4.80
CA ASN A 223 31.87 -13.58 3.77
C ASN A 223 30.81 -14.64 4.16
N ALA A 224 30.26 -14.57 5.37
CA ALA A 224 29.24 -15.50 5.85
C ALA A 224 27.83 -14.95 5.57
N ARG A 225 26.90 -15.83 5.21
CA ARG A 225 25.47 -15.48 5.14
C ARG A 225 24.91 -15.38 6.54
N ILE A 226 24.57 -14.17 6.97
CA ILE A 226 23.98 -13.92 8.28
C ILE A 226 22.46 -13.93 8.10
N LEU A 227 21.91 -15.14 8.07
CA LEU A 227 20.51 -15.36 7.81
C LEU A 227 19.65 -14.93 9.00
N VAL A 228 18.67 -14.07 8.76
CA VAL A 228 17.70 -13.64 9.76
C VAL A 228 16.45 -14.52 9.64
N ASN A 229 16.36 -15.55 10.49
CA ASN A 229 15.20 -16.44 10.54
C ASN A 229 13.95 -15.68 11.02
N MET A 230 12.75 -16.21 10.76
CA MET A 230 11.48 -15.57 11.13
C MET A 230 11.26 -15.49 12.65
N THR A 231 11.69 -16.50 13.40
CA THR A 231 11.63 -16.50 14.87
C THR A 231 12.59 -15.48 15.47
N PHE A 232 13.81 -15.38 14.94
CA PHE A 232 14.78 -14.37 15.35
C PHE A 232 14.33 -12.96 14.91
N GLY A 233 13.80 -12.81 13.71
CA GLY A 233 13.23 -11.56 13.24
C GLY A 233 12.07 -11.06 14.11
N ALA A 234 11.27 -11.96 14.69
CA ALA A 234 10.20 -11.57 15.61
C ALA A 234 10.72 -10.95 16.92
N THR A 235 11.94 -11.29 17.35
CA THR A 235 12.54 -10.67 18.55
C THR A 235 13.12 -9.29 18.25
N LEU A 236 13.61 -9.06 17.03
CA LEU A 236 14.25 -7.79 16.65
C LEU A 236 13.26 -6.62 16.49
N THR A 237 11.96 -6.90 16.48
CA THR A 237 10.92 -5.88 16.33
C THR A 237 9.75 -6.16 17.24
N SER A 238 9.47 -5.22 18.15
CA SER A 238 8.36 -5.34 19.08
C SER A 238 7.32 -4.25 18.85
N LEU A 239 6.05 -4.64 18.97
CA LEU A 239 4.94 -3.70 19.03
C LEU A 239 4.73 -3.30 20.49
N ALA A 240 4.66 -1.99 20.75
CA ALA A 240 4.39 -1.49 22.09
C ALA A 240 3.07 -2.07 22.61
N LYS A 241 3.19 -2.96 23.60
CA LYS A 241 2.06 -3.56 24.31
C LYS A 241 1.84 -2.71 25.55
N TYR A 242 0.74 -1.97 25.56
CA TYR A 242 0.34 -1.26 26.76
C TYR A 242 0.10 -2.27 27.89
N PRO A 243 0.55 -1.99 29.11
CA PRO A 243 0.30 -2.88 30.24
C PRO A 243 -1.21 -2.96 30.49
N ASN A 244 -1.68 -4.17 30.83
CA ASN A 244 -3.12 -4.47 30.99
C ASN A 244 -3.79 -3.71 32.16
N VAL A 245 -3.06 -2.88 32.90
CA VAL A 245 -3.59 -1.99 33.94
C VAL A 245 -4.48 -0.87 33.39
N ILE A 246 -4.58 -0.74 32.06
CA ILE A 246 -5.57 0.08 31.37
C ILE A 246 -6.96 -0.60 31.37
N ALA A 247 -7.43 -1.02 32.54
CA ALA A 247 -8.86 -1.19 32.80
C ALA A 247 -9.50 0.15 33.25
N LEU A 248 -8.68 1.17 33.53
CA LEU A 248 -9.08 2.47 34.05
C LEU A 248 -8.85 3.65 33.10
N ALA A 249 -8.09 3.48 32.00
CA ALA A 249 -8.06 4.53 30.98
C ALA A 249 -9.42 4.48 30.29
N SER A 250 -10.14 5.59 30.40
CA SER A 250 -11.46 5.85 29.86
C SER A 250 -11.67 5.12 28.53
N LYS A 251 -12.87 4.55 28.41
CA LYS A 251 -13.42 3.97 27.18
C LYS A 251 -13.43 5.07 26.12
N ASP A 252 -12.30 5.25 25.44
CA ASP A 252 -12.11 6.30 24.45
C ASP A 252 -13.18 6.12 23.36
N PRO A 253 -14.13 7.07 23.23
CA PRO A 253 -15.22 6.96 22.26
C PRO A 253 -14.74 6.89 20.82
N TYR A 254 -13.50 7.34 20.57
CA TYR A 254 -12.87 7.41 19.26
C TYR A 254 -11.74 6.39 19.08
N ALA A 255 -11.48 5.53 20.08
CA ALA A 255 -10.54 4.44 19.91
C ALA A 255 -11.04 3.52 18.80
N LYS A 256 -10.37 3.59 17.65
CA LYS A 256 -10.57 2.63 16.57
C LYS A 256 -10.34 1.25 17.16
N GLN A 257 -11.41 0.47 17.27
CA GLN A 257 -11.31 -0.92 17.69
C GLN A 257 -10.28 -1.58 16.80
N LYS A 258 -9.16 -2.02 17.39
CA LYS A 258 -8.20 -2.84 16.68
C LYS A 258 -8.97 -4.08 16.23
N LYS A 259 -9.29 -4.17 14.94
CA LYS A 259 -9.73 -5.41 14.32
C LYS A 259 -8.57 -6.39 14.51
N LYS A 260 -8.58 -7.15 15.62
CA LYS A 260 -7.71 -8.31 15.81
C LYS A 260 -7.84 -9.11 14.52
N GLY A 261 -6.72 -9.61 13.98
CA GLY A 261 -6.58 -10.26 12.67
C GLY A 261 -7.44 -11.52 12.48
N CYS A 262 -8.75 -11.35 12.59
CA CYS A 262 -9.80 -12.34 12.56
C CYS A 262 -10.41 -12.44 11.15
N GLY A 263 -10.05 -11.53 10.24
CA GLY A 263 -10.53 -11.56 8.86
C GLY A 263 -10.18 -12.87 8.16
N TRP A 264 -8.96 -13.39 8.36
CA TRP A 264 -8.57 -14.69 7.80
C TRP A 264 -9.30 -15.86 8.49
N TYR A 265 -9.51 -15.81 9.81
CA TYR A 265 -10.33 -16.83 10.48
C TYR A 265 -11.77 -16.87 9.97
N TRP A 266 -12.36 -15.71 9.64
CA TRP A 266 -13.67 -15.65 8.98
C TRP A 266 -13.64 -16.19 7.55
N VAL A 267 -12.60 -15.89 6.77
CA VAL A 267 -12.43 -16.49 5.43
C VAL A 267 -12.24 -18.00 5.51
N LEU A 268 -11.43 -18.51 6.46
CA LEU A 268 -11.25 -19.94 6.72
C LEU A 268 -12.53 -20.60 7.23
N ALA A 269 -13.28 -19.94 8.10
CA ALA A 269 -14.57 -20.45 8.59
C ALA A 269 -15.60 -20.53 7.46
N ILE A 270 -15.69 -19.51 6.61
CA ILE A 270 -16.55 -19.52 5.42
C ILE A 270 -16.13 -20.64 4.47
N LEU A 271 -14.83 -20.84 4.27
CA LEU A 271 -14.29 -21.89 3.41
C LEU A 271 -14.56 -23.30 3.98
N LEU A 272 -14.44 -23.48 5.30
CA LEU A 272 -14.80 -24.72 5.99
C LEU A 272 -16.30 -25.01 5.96
N ILE A 273 -17.15 -23.98 6.11
CA ILE A 273 -18.60 -24.12 6.02
C ILE A 273 -19.00 -24.49 4.58
N LEU A 274 -18.39 -23.86 3.57
CA LEU A 274 -18.63 -24.22 2.16
C LEU A 274 -18.21 -25.66 1.85
N ILE A 275 -17.07 -26.13 2.39
CA ILE A 275 -16.66 -27.54 2.28
C ILE A 275 -17.63 -28.46 3.03
N GLY A 276 -18.08 -28.07 4.22
CA GLY A 276 -19.06 -28.86 4.99
C GLY A 276 -20.40 -29.01 4.27
N VAL A 277 -20.89 -27.92 3.66
CA VAL A 277 -22.11 -27.92 2.84
C VAL A 277 -21.91 -28.74 1.55
N ALA A 278 -20.72 -28.69 0.95
CA ALA A 278 -20.35 -29.52 -0.20
C ALA A 278 -20.45 -31.02 0.09
N VAL A 279 -19.87 -31.41 1.21
CA VAL A 279 -19.85 -32.79 1.67
C VAL A 279 -21.26 -33.23 2.07
N ALA A 280 -22.01 -32.38 2.78
CA ALA A 280 -23.39 -32.67 3.13
C ALA A 280 -24.27 -32.87 1.88
N LEU A 281 -24.15 -32.00 0.87
CA LEU A 281 -24.92 -32.12 -0.39
C LEU A 281 -24.50 -33.33 -1.24
N TYR A 282 -23.24 -33.77 -1.14
CA TYR A 282 -22.74 -35.02 -1.72
C TYR A 282 -23.36 -36.24 -1.05
N PHE A 283 -23.43 -36.24 0.28
CA PHE A 283 -24.02 -37.35 1.04
C PHE A 283 -25.56 -37.36 1.02
N THR A 284 -26.23 -36.21 0.86
CA THR A 284 -27.71 -36.14 0.76
C THR A 284 -28.24 -36.38 -0.65
N GLY A 285 -27.39 -36.77 -1.61
CA GLY A 285 -27.82 -37.21 -2.94
C GLY A 285 -28.44 -36.12 -3.83
N HIS A 286 -28.36 -34.84 -3.44
CA HIS A 286 -28.92 -33.72 -4.20
C HIS A 286 -28.04 -33.31 -5.41
N LEU A 287 -26.92 -34.03 -5.64
CA LEU A 287 -26.00 -33.88 -6.76
C LEU A 287 -26.35 -34.76 -7.98
N SER A 288 -27.53 -35.39 -8.01
CA SER A 288 -28.02 -36.17 -9.15
C SER A 288 -28.23 -35.36 -10.43
N PHE A 289 -28.15 -34.03 -10.37
CA PHE A 289 -28.17 -33.14 -11.54
C PHE A 289 -26.81 -33.02 -12.26
N LEU A 290 -25.70 -33.44 -11.65
CA LEU A 290 -24.36 -33.41 -12.27
C LEU A 290 -24.03 -34.63 -13.14
N ASN A 291 -24.95 -35.60 -13.22
CA ASN A 291 -24.80 -36.84 -13.99
C ASN A 291 -25.75 -36.92 -15.21
N LYS A 292 -26.21 -35.77 -15.72
CA LYS A 292 -26.93 -35.66 -17.01
C LYS A 292 -26.24 -34.69 -17.94
#